data_AF-A0A821MAE7-F1
#
_entry.id   AF-A0A821MAE7-F1
#
_cell.length_a   1.000
_cell.length_b   1.000
_cell.length_c   1.000
_cell.angle_alpha   90.00
_cell.angle_beta   90.00
_cell.angle_gamma   90.00
#
_symmetry.space_group_name_H-M   'P 1'
#
loop_
_entity.id
_entity.type
_entity.pdbx_description
1 polymer ?
#
loop_
_entity_poly.entity_id
_entity_poly.type
_entity_poly.pdbx_seq_one_letter_code
_entity_poly.pdbx_strand_id
1 'polypeptide(L)'
;MIKFSLEFPEESQGERFFVIFHNVQSLNKNILDVKSDKTFLSASTISLVETWTKPSDSLEIEGFKVVHRRDCNDIRKPFGQITYLKNHL
;
A
#
# COMPACT_ATOMS: atom_id res chain seq x y z
N MET A 1 -17.44 23.06 -7.62
CA MET A 1 -16.08 23.50 -8.04
C MET A 1 -15.09 22.58 -7.35
N ILE A 2 -14.33 21.78 -8.10
CA ILE A 2 -13.32 20.89 -7.51
C ILE A 2 -12.09 21.75 -7.20
N LYS A 3 -11.68 21.78 -5.93
CA LYS A 3 -10.42 22.43 -5.53
C LYS A 3 -9.33 21.37 -5.64
N PHE A 4 -8.43 21.54 -6.61
CA PHE A 4 -7.22 20.74 -6.72
C PHE A 4 -6.13 21.40 -5.89
N SER A 5 -5.51 20.64 -4.99
CA SER A 5 -4.26 21.03 -4.34
C SER A 5 -3.25 19.90 -4.48
N LEU A 6 -1.99 20.28 -4.61
CA LEU A 6 -0.83 19.39 -4.60
C LEU A 6 0.00 19.82 -3.39
N GLU A 7 0.06 18.96 -2.39
CA GLU A 7 0.74 19.18 -1.11
C GLU A 7 1.58 17.94 -0.83
N PHE A 8 2.79 18.12 -0.29
CA PHE A 8 3.50 16.99 0.26
C PHE A 8 2.81 16.51 1.55
N PRO A 9 2.84 15.20 1.87
CA PRO A 9 2.22 14.69 3.10
C PRO A 9 2.67 15.44 4.36
N GLU A 10 3.94 15.85 4.40
CA GLU A 10 4.55 16.62 5.49
C GLU A 10 4.00 18.05 5.64
N GLU A 11 3.37 18.59 4.60
CA GLU A 11 2.81 19.95 4.57
C GLU A 11 1.33 19.99 5.02
N SER A 12 0.71 18.83 5.19
CA SER A 12 -0.69 18.75 5.59
C SER A 12 -0.86 19.05 7.10
N GLN A 13 -1.51 20.17 7.42
CA GLN A 13 -1.64 20.67 8.80
C GLN A 13 -2.80 20.08 9.63
N GLY A 14 -3.37 18.93 9.24
CA GLY A 14 -4.47 18.32 9.98
C GLY A 14 -4.50 16.80 9.90
N GLU A 15 -5.05 16.16 10.92
CA GLU A 15 -5.31 14.71 10.92
C GLU A 15 -6.29 14.38 9.80
N ARG A 16 -5.76 13.89 8.67
CA ARG A 16 -6.54 13.45 7.52
C ARG A 16 -6.35 11.95 7.37
N PHE A 17 -7.46 11.23 7.19
CA PHE A 17 -7.39 9.84 6.78
C PHE A 17 -6.98 9.76 5.31
N PHE A 18 -5.75 9.33 5.05
CA PHE A 18 -5.17 9.29 3.71
C PHE A 18 -5.10 7.85 3.19
N VAL A 19 -5.67 7.62 2.00
CA VAL A 19 -5.71 6.31 1.35
C VAL A 19 -4.91 6.35 0.07
N ILE A 20 -3.98 5.40 -0.06
CA ILE A 20 -3.32 5.12 -1.32
C ILE A 20 -3.94 3.89 -1.95
N PHE A 21 -4.26 4.01 -3.23
CA PHE A 21 -4.60 2.88 -4.09
C PHE A 21 -3.62 2.84 -5.25
N HIS A 22 -2.91 1.73 -5.43
CA HIS A 22 -1.86 1.62 -6.44
C HIS A 22 -1.83 0.22 -7.08
N ASN A 23 -1.73 0.18 -8.40
CA ASN A 23 -1.44 -1.04 -9.14
C ASN A 23 0.09 -1.25 -9.16
N VAL A 24 0.57 -2.20 -8.35
CA VAL A 24 2.00 -2.37 -8.08
C VAL A 24 2.71 -3.31 -9.08
N GLN A 25 1.95 -3.98 -9.97
CA GLN A 25 2.49 -4.84 -11.03
C GLN A 25 3.65 -5.75 -10.57
N SER A 26 3.39 -6.61 -9.57
CA SER A 26 4.36 -7.44 -8.81
C SER A 26 4.90 -6.77 -7.55
N LEU A 27 4.21 -6.98 -6.42
CA LEU A 27 4.67 -6.49 -5.12
C LEU A 27 6.03 -7.08 -4.73
N ASN A 28 6.30 -8.34 -5.03
CA ASN A 28 7.59 -8.95 -4.73
C ASN A 28 8.79 -8.20 -5.34
N LYS A 29 8.59 -7.57 -6.52
CA LYS A 29 9.64 -6.80 -7.20
C LYS A 29 9.77 -5.38 -6.64
N ASN A 30 8.66 -4.78 -6.21
CA ASN A 30 8.57 -3.36 -5.88
C ASN A 30 8.36 -3.11 -4.37
N ILE A 31 8.42 -4.14 -3.52
CA ILE A 31 8.16 -4.00 -2.08
C ILE A 31 9.18 -3.07 -1.41
N LEU A 32 10.42 -3.03 -1.88
CA LEU A 32 11.45 -2.13 -1.36
C LEU A 32 11.11 -0.66 -1.66
N ASP A 33 10.55 -0.38 -2.83
CA ASP A 33 10.10 0.97 -3.19
C ASP A 33 8.93 1.38 -2.29
N VAL A 34 7.93 0.50 -2.12
CA VAL A 34 6.80 0.75 -1.21
C VAL A 34 7.27 1.00 0.24
N LYS A 35 8.29 0.26 0.69
CA LYS A 35 8.85 0.38 2.05
C LYS A 35 9.68 1.64 2.27
N SER A 36 10.18 2.27 1.21
CA SER A 36 11.09 3.42 1.31
C SER A 36 10.43 4.75 0.90
N ASP A 37 9.32 4.69 0.16
CA ASP A 37 8.57 5.86 -0.29
C ASP A 37 7.74 6.47 0.84
N LYS A 38 8.07 7.71 1.20
CA LYS A 38 7.40 8.48 2.26
C LYS A 38 5.91 8.70 1.98
N THR A 39 5.51 8.77 0.72
CA THR A 39 4.10 8.91 0.33
C THR A 39 3.32 7.70 0.82
N PHE A 40 3.82 6.49 0.52
CA PHE A 40 3.23 5.25 1.03
C PHE A 40 3.22 5.20 2.56
N LEU A 41 4.36 5.51 3.20
CA LEU A 41 4.48 5.44 4.66
C LEU A 41 3.64 6.50 5.40
N SER A 42 3.31 7.62 4.75
CA SER A 42 2.43 8.66 5.31
C SER A 42 0.95 8.25 5.35
N ALA A 43 0.54 7.28 4.52
CA ALA A 43 -0.86 6.90 4.39
C ALA A 43 -1.41 6.20 5.63
N SER A 44 -2.69 6.47 5.93
CA SER A 44 -3.47 5.72 6.90
C SER A 44 -3.75 4.31 6.39
N THR A 45 -3.93 4.15 5.07
CA THR A 45 -4.17 2.86 4.43
C THR A 45 -3.49 2.79 3.07
N ILE A 46 -2.86 1.65 2.77
CA ILE A 46 -2.25 1.34 1.47
C ILE A 46 -2.99 0.14 0.88
N SER A 47 -3.66 0.31 -0.25
CA SER A 47 -4.27 -0.78 -1.02
C SER A 47 -3.52 -1.00 -2.32
N LEU A 48 -2.93 -2.18 -2.47
CA LEU A 48 -2.19 -2.57 -3.65
C LEU A 48 -2.97 -3.64 -4.42
N VAL A 49 -3.05 -3.49 -5.74
CA VAL A 49 -3.61 -4.49 -6.65
C VAL A 49 -2.54 -4.97 -7.62
N GLU A 50 -2.78 -6.09 -8.30
CA GLU A 50 -1.78 -6.74 -9.17
C GLU A 50 -0.52 -7.08 -8.37
N THR A 51 -0.70 -7.63 -7.17
CA THR A 51 0.41 -7.93 -6.25
C THR A 51 1.21 -9.14 -6.70
N TRP A 52 0.56 -10.10 -7.35
CA TRP A 52 1.13 -11.37 -7.85
C TRP A 52 1.77 -12.20 -6.72
N THR A 53 1.24 -12.03 -5.50
CA THR A 53 1.75 -12.60 -4.26
C THR A 53 1.24 -14.02 -4.04
N LYS A 54 1.97 -14.78 -3.23
CA LYS A 54 1.60 -16.12 -2.72
C LYS A 54 1.42 -16.05 -1.21
N PRO A 55 0.65 -16.96 -0.57
CA PRO A 55 0.48 -16.97 0.88
C PRO A 55 1.80 -17.06 1.67
N SER A 56 2.81 -17.73 1.09
CA SER A 56 4.13 -17.90 1.68
C SER A 56 5.02 -16.65 1.64
N ASP A 57 4.61 -15.59 0.93
CA ASP A 57 5.43 -14.38 0.82
C ASP A 57 5.41 -13.57 2.13
N SER A 58 6.60 -13.18 2.58
CA SER A 58 6.78 -12.16 3.63
C SER A 58 6.66 -10.78 3.00
N LEU A 59 5.61 -10.05 3.37
CA LEU A 59 5.21 -8.77 2.78
C LEU A 59 4.94 -7.73 3.87
N GLU A 60 5.64 -7.82 4.99
CA GLU A 60 5.47 -6.93 6.14
C GLU A 60 6.00 -5.53 5.81
N ILE A 61 5.25 -4.50 6.19
CA ILE A 61 5.67 -3.09 6.14
C ILE A 61 5.64 -2.60 7.59
N GLU A 62 6.76 -2.06 8.06
CA GLU A 62 6.89 -1.59 9.44
C GLU A 62 5.85 -0.51 9.77
N GLY A 63 5.20 -0.61 10.93
CA GLY A 63 4.15 0.32 11.35
C GLY A 63 2.78 0.05 10.71
N PHE A 64 2.65 -0.97 9.85
CA PHE A 64 1.39 -1.36 9.22
C PHE A 64 1.03 -2.82 9.53
N LYS A 65 -0.28 -3.11 9.54
CA LYS A 65 -0.83 -4.46 9.59
C LYS A 65 -1.63 -4.76 8.33
N VAL A 66 -1.57 -6.02 7.87
CA VAL A 66 -2.39 -6.48 6.75
C VAL A 66 -3.81 -6.73 7.25
N VAL A 67 -4.79 -6.01 6.69
CA VAL A 67 -6.22 -6.18 7.03
C VAL A 67 -6.99 -6.94 5.96
N HIS A 68 -6.41 -7.05 4.76
CA HIS A 68 -6.97 -7.82 3.65
C HIS A 68 -5.86 -8.33 2.75
N ARG A 69 -5.99 -9.57 2.27
CA ARG A 69 -5.03 -10.20 1.36
C ARG A 69 -5.73 -11.24 0.50
N ARG A 70 -5.47 -11.20 -0.80
CA ARG A 70 -5.85 -12.24 -1.75
C ARG A 70 -4.66 -12.53 -2.64
N ASP A 71 -4.18 -13.76 -2.55
CA ASP A 71 -2.99 -14.21 -3.25
C ASP A 71 -3.33 -15.08 -4.47
N CYS A 72 -2.34 -15.27 -5.33
CA CYS A 72 -2.36 -16.34 -6.30
C CYS A 72 -2.31 -17.69 -5.58
N ASN A 73 -3.01 -18.70 -6.12
CA ASN A 73 -2.97 -20.07 -5.58
C ASN A 73 -1.54 -20.64 -5.69
N ASP A 74 -1.07 -20.91 -6.92
CA ASP A 74 0.22 -21.59 -7.14
C ASP A 74 1.15 -20.89 -8.14
N ILE A 75 0.58 -20.23 -9.15
CA ILE A 75 1.34 -19.55 -10.21
C ILE A 75 1.15 -18.05 -10.05
N ARG A 76 2.26 -17.31 -9.92
CA ARG A 76 2.24 -15.85 -9.93
C ARG A 76 1.73 -15.37 -11.29
N LYS A 77 0.72 -14.52 -11.28
CA LYS A 77 0.09 -13.98 -12.47
C LYS A 77 -0.48 -12.59 -12.16
N PRO A 78 -0.85 -11.81 -13.20
CA PRO A 78 -1.62 -10.58 -13.08
C PRO A 78 -2.92 -10.71 -12.28
N PHE A 79 -2.77 -10.68 -10.95
CA PHE A 79 -3.80 -10.96 -9.97
C PHE A 79 -3.32 -10.63 -8.54
N GLY A 80 -4.27 -10.45 -7.64
CA GLY A 80 -4.01 -10.36 -6.21
C GLY A 80 -4.12 -8.94 -5.69
N GLN A 81 -4.32 -8.86 -4.38
CA GLN A 81 -4.56 -7.60 -3.67
C GLN A 81 -4.08 -7.74 -2.24
N ILE A 82 -3.56 -6.65 -1.69
CA ILE A 82 -3.23 -6.54 -0.27
C ILE A 82 -3.59 -5.14 0.22
N THR A 83 -4.19 -5.06 1.39
CA THR A 83 -4.48 -3.79 2.06
C THR A 83 -3.80 -3.76 3.42
N TYR A 84 -3.02 -2.71 3.62
CA TYR A 84 -2.33 -2.39 4.86
C TYR A 84 -3.04 -1.25 5.58
N LEU A 85 -3.20 -1.37 6.88
CA LEU A 85 -3.71 -0.32 7.78
C LEU A 85 -2.59 0.08 8.74
N LYS A 86 -2.38 1.39 8.92
CA LYS A 86 -1.37 1.90 9.87
C LYS A 86 -1.76 1.56 11.31
N ASN A 87 -0.80 1.13 12.13
CA ASN A 87 -1.06 0.61 13.48
C ASN A 87 -1.52 1.69 14.47
N HIS A 88 -1.08 2.93 14.27
CA HIS A 88 -1.48 4.09 15.06
C HIS A 88 -2.04 5.12 14.07
N LEU A 89 -3.35 5.34 14.13
CA LEU A 89 -4.02 6.45 13.44
C LEU A 89 -3.88 7.71 14.29
#